data_AF-A0A5C9D652-F1
#
_entry.id   AF-A0A5C9D652-F1
#
_cell.length_a   1.000
_cell.length_b   1.000
_cell.length_c   1.000
_cell.angle_alpha   90.00
_cell.angle_beta   90.00
_cell.angle_gamma   90.00
#
_symmetry.space_group_name_H-M   'P 1'
#
loop_
_entity.id
_entity.type
_entity.pdbx_description
1 polymer ?
#
loop_
_entity_poly.entity_id
_entity_poly.type
_entity_poly.pdbx_seq_one_letter_code
_entity_poly.pdbx_strand_id
1 'polypeptide(L)'
;MSEKRLGFFARYLSLWVFICIVLGVAVGYFLPGIPAFLGRFEYAKVSIPVAILIWLMIYPMMLKVDFTSIRNAGKKPKGLIVTLVVNWLIKPFTMYLIAWFFLKIVFKVPRNTWPAPCS
;
A
#
# COMPACT_ATOMS: atom_id res chain seq x y z
N MET A 1 -12.32 -6.90 33.38
CA MET A 1 -12.59 -6.39 32.02
C MET A 1 -11.97 -5.01 31.89
N SER A 2 -10.77 -4.91 31.31
CA SER A 2 -10.18 -3.60 30.97
C SER A 2 -10.70 -3.23 29.59
N GLU A 3 -11.77 -2.43 29.55
CA GLU A 3 -12.14 -1.64 28.38
C GLU A 3 -10.96 -0.71 28.08
N LYS A 4 -10.00 -1.20 27.27
CA LYS A 4 -8.99 -0.34 26.64
C LYS A 4 -9.77 0.59 25.72
N ARG A 5 -10.22 1.72 26.24
CA ARG A 5 -10.71 2.85 25.43
C ARG A 5 -9.70 3.01 24.31
N LEU A 6 -10.13 2.76 23.08
CA LEU A 6 -9.31 2.98 21.89
C LEU A 6 -8.65 4.35 22.06
N GLY A 7 -7.31 4.36 22.16
CA GLY A 7 -6.56 5.58 22.41
C GLY A 7 -6.99 6.66 21.42
N PHE A 8 -7.01 7.92 21.83
CA PHE A 8 -7.48 9.05 21.02
C PHE A 8 -6.93 8.98 19.58
N PHE A 9 -5.65 8.63 19.41
CA PHE A 9 -5.02 8.40 18.11
C PHE A 9 -5.67 7.29 17.26
N ALA A 10 -5.97 6.12 17.84
CA ALA A 10 -6.63 5.02 17.13
C ALA A 10 -8.07 5.37 16.75
N ARG A 11 -8.76 6.18 17.57
CA ARG A 11 -10.12 6.65 17.31
C ARG A 11 -10.19 7.68 16.18
N TYR A 12 -9.21 8.58 16.10
CA TYR A 12 -9.12 9.61 15.05
C TYR A 12 -8.21 9.21 13.88
N LEU A 13 -7.74 7.96 13.81
CA LEU A 13 -6.76 7.49 12.83
C LEU A 13 -7.19 7.80 11.38
N SER A 14 -8.45 7.56 11.03
CA SER A 14 -8.97 7.86 9.69
C SER A 14 -8.91 9.34 9.35
N LEU A 15 -9.17 10.22 10.32
CA LEU A 15 -9.12 11.67 10.14
C LEU A 15 -7.67 12.15 10.00
N TRP A 16 -6.75 11.61 10.79
CA TRP A 16 -5.32 11.85 10.65
C TRP A 16 -4.77 11.38 9.30
N VAL A 17 -5.13 10.17 8.85
CA VAL A 17 -4.75 9.63 7.54
C VAL A 17 -5.27 10.52 6.41
N PHE A 18 -6.53 10.97 6.51
CA PHE A 18 -7.11 11.89 5.53
C PHE A 18 -6.34 13.21 5.45
N ILE A 19 -6.03 13.82 6.60
CA ILE A 19 -5.21 15.04 6.65
C ILE A 19 -3.82 14.79 6.05
N CYS A 20 -3.16 13.68 6.37
CA CYS A 20 -1.86 13.33 5.80
C CYS A 20 -1.91 13.14 4.27
N ILE A 21 -2.99 12.57 3.73
CA ILE A 21 -3.18 12.44 2.28
C ILE A 21 -3.29 13.84 1.64
N VAL A 22 -4.16 14.70 2.17
CA VAL A 22 -4.37 16.06 1.64
C VAL A 22 -3.08 16.87 1.70
N LEU A 23 -2.38 16.83 2.83
CA LEU A 23 -1.09 17.50 2.98
C LEU A 23 -0.03 16.92 2.04
N GLY A 24 0.05 15.59 1.92
CA GLY A 24 1.00 14.92 1.02
C GLY A 24 0.78 15.28 -0.44
N VAL A 25 -0.47 15.36 -0.90
CA VAL A 25 -0.83 15.80 -2.25
C VAL A 25 -0.50 17.28 -2.46
N ALA A 26 -0.85 18.14 -1.51
CA ALA A 26 -0.53 19.56 -1.58
C ALA A 26 0.99 19.79 -1.67
N VAL A 27 1.76 19.16 -0.77
CA VAL A 27 3.23 19.24 -0.77
C VAL A 27 3.82 18.67 -2.06
N GLY A 28 3.33 17.53 -2.55
CA GLY A 28 3.77 16.95 -3.82
C GLY A 28 3.50 17.83 -5.04
N TYR A 29 2.42 18.62 -5.01
CA TYR A 29 2.07 19.59 -6.06
C TYR A 29 2.95 20.86 -5.99
N PHE A 30 3.15 21.43 -4.81
CA PHE A 30 3.92 22.67 -4.64
C PHE A 30 5.44 22.47 -4.68
N LEU A 31 5.94 21.29 -4.31
CA LEU A 31 7.36 20.95 -4.28
C LEU A 31 7.62 19.66 -5.07
N PRO A 32 7.60 19.70 -6.43
CA PRO A 32 8.01 18.57 -7.27
C PRO A 32 9.49 18.18 -7.07
N GLY A 33 10.25 19.04 -6.39
CA GLY A 33 11.60 18.76 -5.93
C GLY A 33 11.67 17.55 -5.00
N ILE A 34 10.68 17.30 -4.13
CA ILE A 34 10.74 16.18 -3.17
C ILE A 34 10.81 14.81 -3.87
N PRO A 35 9.88 14.45 -4.78
CA PRO A 35 10.01 13.22 -5.55
C PRO A 35 11.26 13.21 -6.45
N ALA A 36 11.71 14.36 -6.96
CA ALA A 36 12.95 14.46 -7.74
C ALA A 36 14.23 14.27 -6.88
N PHE A 37 14.25 14.72 -5.62
CA PHE A 37 15.33 14.51 -4.67
C PHE A 37 15.36 13.06 -4.17
N LEU A 38 14.19 12.44 -3.96
CA LEU A 38 14.07 10.99 -3.73
C LEU A 38 14.56 10.18 -4.93
N GLY A 39 14.31 10.64 -6.15
CA GLY A 39 14.84 10.06 -7.39
C GLY A 39 16.35 10.28 -7.58
N ARG A 40 16.94 11.34 -7.00
CA ARG A 40 18.41 11.52 -6.95
C ARG A 40 19.09 10.58 -5.95
N PHE A 41 18.35 10.07 -4.96
CA PHE A 41 18.77 8.98 -4.07
C PHE A 41 18.37 7.59 -4.58
N GLU A 42 17.75 7.47 -5.77
CA GLU A 42 17.61 6.19 -6.48
C GLU A 42 18.96 5.78 -7.06
N TYR A 43 19.75 5.07 -6.27
CA TYR A 43 20.80 4.22 -6.82
C TYR A 43 20.12 2.94 -7.33
N ALA A 44 19.99 2.80 -8.66
CA ALA A 44 19.43 1.61 -9.34
C ALA A 44 17.92 1.34 -9.17
N LYS A 45 17.05 2.35 -9.34
CA LYS A 45 15.57 2.21 -9.33
C LYS A 45 14.95 1.70 -8.01
N VAL A 46 15.72 1.70 -6.93
CA VAL A 46 15.25 1.33 -5.59
C VAL A 46 15.52 2.49 -4.66
N SER A 47 14.46 3.19 -4.24
CA SER A 47 14.59 4.25 -3.24
C SER A 47 14.96 3.63 -1.88
N ILE A 48 16.23 3.72 -1.49
CA ILE A 48 16.74 3.27 -0.18
C ILE A 48 15.84 3.75 0.99
N PRO A 49 15.34 5.02 1.01
CA PRO A 49 14.43 5.47 2.05
C PRO A 49 13.12 4.66 2.11
N VAL A 50 12.56 4.30 0.95
CA VAL A 50 11.31 3.54 0.87
C VAL A 50 11.53 2.11 1.36
N ALA A 51 12.66 1.50 1.00
CA ALA A 51 13.03 0.16 1.47
C ALA A 51 13.12 0.10 3.01
N ILE A 52 13.78 1.10 3.63
CA ILE A 52 13.85 1.22 5.10
C ILE A 52 12.45 1.38 5.70
N LEU A 53 11.61 2.23 5.10
CA LEU A 53 10.25 2.50 5.58
C LEU A 53 9.37 1.23 5.58
N ILE A 54 9.42 0.46 4.48
CA ILE A 54 8.70 -0.82 4.35
C ILE A 54 9.24 -1.82 5.37
N TRP A 55 10.57 -1.92 5.52
CA TRP A 55 11.18 -2.82 6.50
C TRP A 55 10.74 -2.49 7.92
N LEU A 56 10.73 -1.20 8.29
CA LEU A 56 10.25 -0.70 9.58
C LEU A 56 8.76 -0.95 9.82
N MET A 57 7.94 -1.10 8.78
CA MET A 57 6.52 -1.45 8.91
C MET A 57 6.28 -2.97 9.01
N ILE A 58 7.10 -3.77 8.33
CA ILE A 58 7.02 -5.24 8.39
C ILE A 58 7.50 -5.75 9.75
N TYR A 59 8.60 -5.20 10.26
CA TYR A 59 9.20 -5.59 11.54
C TYR A 59 8.24 -5.59 12.75
N PRO A 60 7.45 -4.52 13.02
CA PRO A 60 6.52 -4.48 14.15
C PRO A 60 5.35 -5.44 13.99
N MET A 61 4.99 -5.84 12.76
CA MET A 61 4.01 -6.91 12.57
C MET A 61 4.64 -8.25 12.96
N MET A 62 5.87 -8.53 12.52
CA MET A 62 6.57 -9.79 12.85
C MET A 62 6.78 -9.97 14.36
N LEU A 63 7.15 -8.92 15.09
CA LEU A 63 7.33 -8.98 16.55
C LEU A 63 6.03 -9.23 17.33
N LYS A 64 4.88 -8.86 16.77
CA LYS A 64 3.56 -9.07 17.40
C LYS A 64 3.00 -10.46 17.14
N VAL A 65 3.62 -11.25 16.25
CA VAL A 65 3.13 -12.57 15.89
C VAL A 65 3.77 -13.61 16.80
N ASP A 66 2.98 -14.20 17.70
CA ASP A 66 3.44 -15.28 18.58
C ASP A 66 3.66 -16.59 17.81
N PHE A 67 4.81 -17.24 18.02
CA PHE A 67 5.14 -18.54 17.42
C PHE A 67 4.12 -19.64 17.74
N THR A 68 3.48 -19.58 18.92
CA THR A 68 2.39 -20.50 19.32
C THR A 68 1.15 -20.30 18.45
N SER A 69 0.82 -19.06 18.09
CA SER A 69 -0.29 -18.74 17.19
C SER A 69 -0.01 -19.18 15.75
N ILE A 70 1.23 -19.03 15.26
CA ILE A 70 1.66 -19.59 13.96
C ILE A 70 1.49 -21.12 13.94
N ARG A 71 1.97 -21.82 14.98
CA ARG A 71 1.89 -23.29 15.03
C ARG A 71 0.45 -23.80 15.09
N ASN A 72 -0.45 -23.09 15.77
CA ASN A 72 -1.88 -23.43 15.80
C ASN A 72 -2.62 -23.02 14.50
N ALA A 73 -2.22 -21.93 13.85
CA ALA A 73 -2.77 -21.53 12.55
C ALA A 73 -2.46 -22.57 11.45
N GLY A 74 -1.27 -23.17 11.48
CA GLY A 74 -0.89 -24.27 10.58
C GLY A 74 -1.73 -25.54 10.75
N LYS A 75 -2.32 -25.77 11.94
CA LYS A 75 -3.20 -26.92 12.21
C LYS A 75 -4.60 -26.79 11.60
N LYS A 76 -5.01 -25.58 11.18
CA LYS A 76 -6.31 -25.32 10.53
C LYS A 76 -6.12 -24.79 9.10
N PRO A 77 -5.65 -25.64 8.17
CA PRO A 77 -5.24 -25.20 6.83
C PRO A 77 -6.41 -24.67 5.99
N LYS A 78 -7.63 -25.20 6.16
CA LYS A 78 -8.79 -24.81 5.34
C LYS A 78 -9.08 -23.31 5.39
N GLY A 79 -9.08 -22.71 6.58
CA GLY A 79 -9.33 -21.28 6.76
C GLY A 79 -8.18 -20.41 6.25
N LEU A 80 -6.94 -20.87 6.45
CA LEU A 80 -5.74 -20.17 5.98
C LEU A 80 -5.66 -20.16 4.45
N ILE A 81 -5.94 -21.29 3.80
CA ILE A 81 -5.94 -21.43 2.33
C ILE A 81 -7.00 -20.52 1.71
N VAL A 82 -8.24 -20.53 2.24
CA VAL A 82 -9.29 -19.64 1.74
C VAL A 82 -8.88 -18.18 1.89
N THR A 83 -8.33 -17.79 3.04
CA THR A 83 -7.87 -16.41 3.27
C THR A 83 -6.72 -16.03 2.35
N LEU A 84 -5.78 -16.95 2.09
CA LEU A 84 -4.64 -16.72 1.20
C LEU A 84 -5.11 -16.62 -0.26
N VAL A 85 -6.00 -17.50 -0.72
CA VAL A 85 -6.61 -17.41 -2.06
C VAL A 85 -7.38 -16.10 -2.20
N VAL A 86 -8.22 -15.72 -1.23
CA VAL A 86 -8.97 -14.46 -1.28
C VAL A 86 -8.03 -13.25 -1.25
N ASN A 87 -7.11 -13.17 -0.30
CA ASN A 87 -6.23 -12.02 -0.14
C ASN A 87 -5.20 -11.90 -1.28
N TRP A 88 -4.78 -13.02 -1.86
CA TRP A 88 -3.69 -13.06 -2.84
C TRP A 88 -4.18 -13.21 -4.28
N LEU A 89 -5.38 -13.75 -4.53
CA LEU A 89 -5.94 -13.85 -5.90
C LEU A 89 -7.06 -12.84 -6.12
N ILE A 90 -8.02 -12.74 -5.20
CA ILE A 90 -9.17 -11.84 -5.38
C ILE A 90 -8.71 -10.39 -5.33
N LYS A 91 -7.81 -10.00 -4.43
CA LYS A 91 -7.31 -8.62 -4.40
C LYS A 91 -6.63 -8.17 -5.71
N PRO A 92 -5.58 -8.83 -6.23
CA PRO A 92 -4.94 -8.36 -7.46
C PRO A 92 -5.85 -8.49 -8.67
N PHE A 93 -6.68 -9.53 -8.74
CA PHE A 93 -7.61 -9.68 -9.85
C PHE A 93 -8.69 -8.59 -9.84
N THR A 94 -9.25 -8.27 -8.68
CA THR A 94 -10.23 -7.17 -8.53
C THR A 94 -9.59 -5.84 -8.90
N MET A 95 -8.37 -5.57 -8.42
CA MET A 95 -7.62 -4.36 -8.77
C MET A 95 -7.38 -4.26 -10.28
N TYR A 96 -6.94 -5.36 -10.90
CA TYR A 96 -6.72 -5.42 -12.34
C TYR A 96 -8.02 -5.25 -13.14
N LEU A 97 -9.11 -5.91 -12.72
CA LEU A 97 -10.41 -5.85 -13.40
C LEU A 97 -10.99 -4.44 -13.35
N ILE A 98 -10.93 -3.76 -12.20
CA ILE A 98 -11.33 -2.37 -12.07
C ILE A 98 -10.44 -1.48 -12.96
N ALA A 99 -9.11 -1.63 -12.88
CA ALA A 99 -8.20 -0.85 -13.71
C ALA A 99 -8.47 -1.06 -15.21
N TRP A 100 -8.67 -2.31 -15.65
CA TRP A 100 -9.00 -2.66 -17.03
C TRP A 100 -10.34 -2.07 -17.47
N PHE A 101 -11.37 -2.20 -16.62
CA PHE A 101 -12.70 -1.65 -16.90
C PHE A 101 -12.63 -0.14 -17.12
N PHE A 102 -11.99 0.59 -16.20
CA PHE A 102 -11.83 2.03 -16.36
C PHE A 102 -10.93 2.38 -17.55
N LEU A 103 -9.77 1.75 -17.73
CA LEU A 103 -8.82 2.12 -18.78
C LEU A 103 -9.20 1.67 -20.20
N LYS A 104 -10.10 0.69 -20.36
CA LYS A 104 -10.49 0.16 -21.69
C LYS A 104 -11.90 0.53 -22.08
N ILE A 105 -12.84 0.59 -21.12
CA ILE A 105 -14.27 0.79 -21.40
C ILE A 105 -14.66 2.25 -21.14
N VAL A 106 -14.29 2.80 -19.98
CA VAL A 106 -14.67 4.16 -19.59
C VAL A 106 -13.77 5.21 -20.26
N PHE A 107 -12.47 5.09 -20.03
CA PHE A 107 -11.45 5.86 -20.73
C PHE A 107 -11.05 5.08 -21.98
N LYS A 108 -11.82 5.17 -23.06
CA LYS A 108 -11.29 4.80 -24.38
C LYS A 108 -10.21 5.82 -24.75
N VAL A 109 -9.03 5.72 -24.13
CA VAL A 109 -7.89 6.61 -24.35
C VAL A 109 -7.58 6.54 -25.84
N PRO A 110 -7.84 7.61 -26.61
CA PRO A 110 -7.40 7.64 -27.98
C PRO A 110 -5.87 7.63 -27.92
N ARG A 111 -5.25 6.66 -28.62
CA ARG A 111 -3.79 6.42 -28.65
C ARG A 111 -2.97 7.59 -29.19
N ASN A 112 -3.58 8.75 -29.44
CA ASN A 112 -2.98 9.93 -30.06
C ASN A 112 -2.48 10.98 -29.05
N THR A 113 -2.69 10.82 -27.75
CA THR A 113 -2.24 11.79 -26.71
C THR A 113 -1.02 11.34 -25.91
N TRP A 114 -0.44 10.16 -26.18
CA TRP A 114 0.79 9.74 -25.53
C TRP A 114 1.99 10.15 -26.39
N PRO A 115 2.79 11.16 -26.02
CA PRO A 115 4.10 11.32 -26.63
C PRO A 115 4.88 10.04 -26.29
N ALA A 116 5.21 9.25 -27.31
CA ALA A 116 6.14 8.14 -27.16
C ALA A 116 7.39 8.70 -26.44
N PRO A 117 7.90 8.05 -25.38
CA PRO A 117 9.23 8.38 -24.92
C PRO A 117 10.16 8.07 -26.10
N CYS A 118 10.66 9.12 -26.75
CA CYS A 118 11.68 8.98 -27.77
C CYS A 118 12.85 8.18 -27.16
N SER A 119 13.30 7.22 -27.97
CA SER A 119 14.53 6.42 -27.86
C SER A 119 15.68 7.08 -27.11
#